data_AF-R7U4S7-F1
#
_entry.id   AF-R7U4S7-F1
#
_cell.length_a   1.000
_cell.length_b   1.000
_cell.length_c   1.000
_cell.angle_alpha   90.00
_cell.angle_beta   90.00
_cell.angle_gamma   90.00
#
_symmetry.space_group_name_H-M   'P 1'
#
loop_
_entity.id
_entity.type
_entity.pdbx_description
1 polymer ?
#
loop_
_entity_poly.entity_id
_entity_poly.type
_entity_poly.pdbx_seq_one_letter_code
_entity_poly.pdbx_strand_id
1 'polypeptide(L)'
;MARFGPDAHLTGSMVHWGGYYTDTAKAVLSKKWKPEDVWGGFSAGMVKMAPYNKAIPKDVVATVETFKKQISDGTFTIFEGPINAQDGSIKVSQGTKLNDGDILSMNWYVEGVEGALPQ
;
A
#
# COMPACT_ATOMS: atom_id res chain seq x y z
N MET A 1 -17.74 2.57 -0.91
CA MET A 1 -18.40 1.54 -0.08
C MET A 1 -19.27 2.11 1.04
N ALA A 2 -19.09 3.36 1.48
CA ALA A 2 -19.88 3.96 2.57
C ALA A 2 -21.41 3.74 2.49
N ARG A 3 -22.05 3.89 1.31
CA ARG A 3 -23.50 3.63 1.17
C ARG A 3 -23.95 2.20 1.47
N PHE A 4 -23.05 1.23 1.35
CA PHE A 4 -23.35 -0.21 1.51
C PHE A 4 -23.06 -0.72 2.93
N GLY A 5 -22.41 0.10 3.75
CA GLY A 5 -22.08 -0.22 5.14
C GLY A 5 -21.74 1.05 5.89
N PRO A 6 -22.70 1.97 6.07
CA PRO A 6 -22.43 3.31 6.59
C PRO A 6 -21.81 3.32 7.98
N ASP A 7 -22.13 2.33 8.81
CA ASP A 7 -21.61 2.22 10.18
C ASP A 7 -20.36 1.34 10.28
N ALA A 8 -20.13 0.46 9.29
CA ALA A 8 -19.01 -0.49 9.29
C ALA A 8 -17.82 -0.03 8.43
N HIS A 9 -18.06 0.76 7.39
CA HIS A 9 -17.03 1.21 6.46
C HIS A 9 -16.24 2.39 7.04
N LEU A 10 -15.10 2.10 7.66
CA LEU A 10 -14.20 3.08 8.26
C LEU A 10 -13.55 4.00 7.20
N THR A 11 -12.98 3.42 6.15
CA THR A 11 -12.41 4.09 4.97
C THR A 11 -12.15 3.01 3.92
N GLY A 12 -11.50 3.34 2.82
CA GLY A 12 -11.10 2.37 1.80
C GLY A 12 -9.88 2.82 1.01
N SER A 13 -9.13 1.83 0.52
CA SER A 13 -8.08 2.03 -0.47
C SER A 13 -8.72 2.16 -1.85
N MET A 14 -8.68 3.36 -2.43
CA MET A 14 -9.18 3.65 -3.77
C MET A 14 -8.04 3.56 -4.76
N VAL A 15 -8.24 2.78 -5.82
CA VAL A 15 -7.26 2.61 -6.90
C VAL A 15 -7.66 3.50 -8.09
N HIS A 16 -6.78 4.43 -8.45
CA HIS A 16 -7.00 5.45 -9.47
C HIS A 16 -6.16 5.19 -10.72
N TRP A 17 -6.68 4.38 -11.64
CA TRP A 17 -6.00 4.04 -12.89
C TRP A 17 -6.10 5.09 -13.99
N GLY A 18 -7.02 6.07 -13.88
CA GLY A 18 -7.32 7.00 -14.98
C GLY A 18 -6.13 7.82 -15.46
N GLY A 19 -5.27 8.28 -14.56
CA GLY A 19 -4.04 9.00 -14.91
C GLY A 19 -3.08 8.10 -15.70
N TYR A 20 -2.75 6.94 -15.13
CA TYR A 20 -1.92 5.93 -15.76
C TYR A 20 -2.42 5.55 -17.16
N TYR A 21 -3.69 5.16 -17.31
CA TYR A 21 -4.25 4.80 -18.62
C TYR A 21 -4.19 5.94 -19.64
N THR A 22 -4.45 7.17 -19.20
CA THR A 22 -4.36 8.34 -20.08
C THR A 22 -2.94 8.56 -20.57
N ASP A 23 -1.95 8.45 -19.67
CA ASP A 23 -0.55 8.68 -19.99
C ASP A 23 0.03 7.55 -20.86
N THR A 24 -0.32 6.29 -20.58
CA THR A 24 0.04 5.14 -21.44
C THR A 24 -0.54 5.32 -22.85
N ALA A 25 -1.82 5.68 -22.97
CA ALA A 25 -2.46 5.89 -24.27
C ALA A 25 -1.78 7.02 -25.07
N LYS A 26 -1.45 8.14 -24.41
CA LYS A 26 -0.68 9.23 -25.02
C LYS A 26 0.73 8.79 -25.44
N ALA A 27 1.40 7.96 -24.65
CA ALA A 27 2.71 7.42 -25.00
C ALA A 27 2.64 6.53 -26.26
N VAL A 28 1.60 5.71 -26.39
CA VAL A 28 1.36 4.90 -27.60
C VAL A 28 1.08 5.79 -28.81
N LEU A 29 0.14 6.73 -28.68
CA LEU A 29 -0.22 7.66 -29.77
C LEU A 29 0.97 8.49 -30.26
N SER A 30 1.86 8.89 -29.34
CA SER A 30 3.10 9.60 -29.65
C SER A 30 4.27 8.71 -30.07
N LYS A 31 4.06 7.39 -30.19
CA LYS A 31 5.09 6.37 -30.50
C LYS A 31 6.28 6.38 -29.54
N LYS A 32 6.08 6.82 -28.30
CA LYS A 32 7.09 6.87 -27.23
C LYS A 32 6.93 5.76 -26.18
N TRP A 33 5.85 5.00 -26.26
CA TRP A 33 5.61 3.90 -25.34
C TRP A 33 6.72 2.84 -25.42
N LYS A 34 7.09 2.32 -24.25
CA LYS A 34 8.02 1.20 -24.08
C LYS A 34 7.49 0.27 -22.98
N PRO A 35 7.81 -1.03 -23.02
CA PRO A 35 7.53 -1.92 -21.92
C PRO A 35 8.22 -1.44 -20.64
N GLU A 36 7.48 -1.42 -19.54
CA GLU A 36 7.97 -1.07 -18.20
C GLU A 36 7.14 -1.80 -17.14
N ASP A 37 7.78 -2.07 -16.00
CA ASP A 37 7.09 -2.56 -14.81
C ASP A 37 6.65 -1.34 -13.97
N VAL A 38 5.34 -1.28 -13.66
CA VAL A 38 4.75 -0.13 -12.97
C VAL A 38 4.15 -0.56 -11.64
N TRP A 39 4.65 0.03 -10.55
CA TRP A 39 4.08 -0.12 -9.22
C TRP A 39 3.87 1.25 -8.56
N GLY A 40 2.65 1.78 -8.71
CA GLY A 40 2.31 3.10 -8.19
C GLY A 40 1.49 3.06 -6.91
N GLY A 41 1.94 3.80 -5.89
CA GLY A 41 1.25 3.99 -4.61
C GLY A 41 0.68 5.40 -4.43
N PHE A 42 0.77 5.93 -3.20
CA PHE A 42 0.32 7.28 -2.85
C PHE A 42 1.09 8.37 -3.60
N SER A 43 2.42 8.23 -3.75
CA SER A 43 3.28 9.19 -4.45
C SER A 43 2.90 9.38 -5.92
N ALA A 44 2.52 8.29 -6.60
CA ALA A 44 2.04 8.29 -7.98
C ALA A 44 0.57 8.70 -8.10
N GLY A 45 -0.14 8.91 -6.99
CA GLY A 45 -1.57 9.20 -6.96
C GLY A 45 -2.47 8.03 -7.43
N MET A 46 -1.89 6.85 -7.62
CA MET A 46 -2.59 5.63 -8.04
C MET A 46 -3.35 4.97 -6.90
N VAL A 47 -2.96 5.25 -5.64
CA VAL A 47 -3.72 4.87 -4.45
C VAL A 47 -4.15 6.13 -3.70
N LYS A 48 -5.40 6.18 -3.24
CA LYS A 48 -5.93 7.26 -2.39
C LYS A 48 -6.82 6.69 -1.30
N MET A 49 -6.89 7.39 -0.17
CA MET A 49 -7.84 7.07 0.90
C MET A 49 -9.22 7.62 0.57
N ALA A 50 -10.25 6.79 0.74
CA ALA A 50 -11.64 7.26 0.75
C ALA A 50 -11.89 8.17 1.96
N PRO A 51 -12.99 8.94 1.98
CA PRO A 51 -13.36 9.72 3.16
C PRO A 51 -13.45 8.85 4.43
N TYR A 52 -12.94 9.37 5.54
CA TYR A 52 -13.00 8.72 6.84
C TYR A 52 -14.43 8.73 7.40
N ASN A 53 -14.82 7.62 8.01
CA ASN A 53 -16.07 7.52 8.72
C ASN A 53 -16.09 8.47 9.93
N LYS A 54 -17.26 9.08 10.20
CA LYS A 54 -17.45 9.99 11.33
C LYS A 54 -17.29 9.31 12.69
N ALA A 55 -17.41 7.99 12.76
CA ALA A 55 -17.19 7.20 13.97
C ALA A 55 -15.71 7.11 14.37
N ILE A 56 -14.77 7.42 13.47
CA ILE A 56 -13.33 7.38 13.77
C ILE A 56 -12.95 8.62 14.60
N PRO A 57 -12.30 8.45 15.76
CA PRO A 57 -11.78 9.57 16.53
C PRO A 57 -10.81 10.45 15.72
N LYS A 58 -10.83 11.76 15.97
CA LYS A 58 -10.05 12.73 15.19
C LYS A 58 -8.55 12.52 15.32
N ASP A 59 -8.08 12.12 16.50
CA ASP A 59 -6.68 11.78 16.76
C ASP A 59 -6.23 10.58 15.92
N VAL A 60 -7.07 9.54 15.79
CA VAL A 60 -6.80 8.39 14.92
C VAL A 60 -6.71 8.82 13.46
N VAL A 61 -7.62 9.69 12.98
CA VAL A 61 -7.55 10.23 11.62
C VAL A 61 -6.25 11.01 11.39
N ALA A 62 -5.82 11.82 12.36
CA ALA A 62 -4.56 12.56 12.28
C ALA A 62 -3.34 11.62 12.22
N THR A 63 -3.34 10.52 12.98
CA THR A 63 -2.29 9.50 12.90
C THR A 63 -2.24 8.86 11.52
N VAL A 64 -3.39 8.48 10.95
CA VAL A 64 -3.44 7.87 9.60
C VAL A 64 -2.96 8.84 8.53
N GLU A 65 -3.36 10.11 8.56
CA GLU A 65 -2.89 11.11 7.60
C GLU A 65 -1.38 11.38 7.73
N THR A 66 -0.83 11.30 8.95
CA THR A 66 0.62 11.38 9.18
C THR A 66 1.35 10.23 8.47
N PHE A 67 0.94 8.98 8.71
CA PHE A 67 1.55 7.82 8.04
C PHE A 67 1.35 7.85 6.52
N LYS A 68 0.17 8.22 6.03
CA LYS A 68 -0.07 8.40 4.60
C LYS A 68 0.90 9.40 3.98
N LYS A 69 1.15 10.54 4.64
CA LYS A 69 2.14 11.51 4.19
C LYS A 69 3.54 10.88 4.18
N GLN A 70 3.94 10.23 5.26
CA GLN A 70 5.27 9.63 5.38
C GLN A 70 5.52 8.48 4.39
N ILE A 71 4.50 7.69 4.09
CA ILE A 71 4.55 6.67 3.03
C ILE A 71 4.65 7.34 1.66
N SER A 72 3.88 8.41 1.44
CA SER A 72 3.88 9.14 0.17
C SER A 72 5.18 9.87 -0.12
N ASP A 73 5.88 10.37 0.90
CA ASP A 73 7.16 11.09 0.75
C ASP A 73 8.38 10.18 1.00
N GLY A 74 8.16 8.90 1.29
CA GLY A 74 9.20 7.89 1.48
C GLY A 74 9.93 7.97 2.82
N THR A 75 9.52 8.84 3.74
CA THR A 75 10.11 8.93 5.09
C THR A 75 9.69 7.77 6.01
N PHE A 76 8.64 7.04 5.64
CA PHE A 76 8.26 5.78 6.28
C PHE A 76 8.20 4.65 5.25
N THR A 77 8.92 3.56 5.51
CA THR A 77 8.94 2.34 4.68
C THR A 77 8.16 1.23 5.39
N ILE A 78 7.14 0.66 4.72
CA ILE A 78 6.24 -0.34 5.32
C ILE A 78 6.98 -1.62 5.71
N PHE A 79 7.87 -2.10 4.84
CA PHE A 79 8.60 -3.35 5.02
C PHE A 79 10.07 -3.08 5.39
N GLU A 80 10.28 -2.36 6.48
CA GLU A 80 11.58 -2.12 7.09
C GLU A 80 11.71 -2.88 8.41
N GLY A 81 12.84 -3.56 8.61
CA GLY A 81 13.06 -4.41 9.77
C GLY A 81 13.35 -3.64 11.06
N PRO A 82 13.18 -4.30 12.23
CA PRO A 82 13.03 -5.74 12.36
C PRO A 82 11.61 -6.24 12.08
N ILE A 83 11.50 -7.29 11.25
CA ILE A 83 10.23 -8.01 11.02
C ILE A 83 10.47 -9.51 11.20
N ASN A 84 9.70 -10.09 12.12
CA ASN A 84 9.65 -11.52 12.35
C ASN A 84 8.52 -12.15 11.52
N ALA A 85 8.72 -13.39 11.10
CA ALA A 85 7.65 -14.24 10.60
C ALA A 85 6.76 -14.77 11.74
N GLN A 86 5.64 -15.34 11.34
CA GLN A 86 4.67 -16.03 12.20
C GLN A 86 5.30 -17.14 13.05
N ASP A 87 6.38 -17.77 12.58
CA ASP A 87 7.14 -18.80 13.30
C ASP A 87 8.23 -18.24 14.25
N GLY A 88 8.32 -16.91 14.38
CA GLY A 88 9.32 -16.23 15.20
C GLY A 88 10.70 -16.07 14.54
N SER A 89 10.90 -16.57 13.32
CA SER A 89 12.15 -16.36 12.59
C SER A 89 12.27 -14.91 12.10
N ILE A 90 13.48 -14.34 12.18
CA ILE A 90 13.73 -12.99 11.64
C ILE A 90 13.71 -13.08 10.11
N LYS A 91 12.79 -12.34 9.47
CA LYS A 91 12.68 -12.26 8.00
C LYS A 91 13.31 -11.00 7.43
N VAL A 92 13.21 -9.89 8.17
CA VAL A 92 13.83 -8.63 7.80
C VAL A 92 14.63 -8.14 9.00
N SER A 93 15.95 -8.13 8.87
CA SER A 93 16.85 -7.64 9.91
C SER A 93 16.66 -6.14 10.17
N GLN A 94 16.99 -5.69 11.37
CA GLN A 94 16.91 -4.29 11.76
C GLN A 94 17.66 -3.37 10.77
N GLY A 95 17.00 -2.31 10.31
CA GLY A 95 17.57 -1.34 9.36
C GLY A 95 17.62 -1.81 7.90
N THR A 96 17.15 -3.02 7.60
CA THR A 96 17.01 -3.52 6.24
C THR A 96 15.61 -3.24 5.71
N LYS A 97 15.51 -2.84 4.45
CA LYS A 97 14.25 -2.66 3.72
C LYS A 97 14.08 -3.79 2.72
N LEU A 98 12.89 -4.37 2.63
CA LEU A 98 12.59 -5.25 1.50
C LEU A 98 12.56 -4.45 0.20
N ASN A 99 13.12 -5.02 -0.85
CA ASN A 99 12.97 -4.47 -2.20
C ASN A 99 11.63 -4.92 -2.81
N ASP A 100 11.23 -4.28 -3.90
CA ASP A 100 9.97 -4.58 -4.58
C ASP A 100 9.86 -6.04 -5.04
N GLY A 101 10.95 -6.65 -5.51
CA GLY A 101 10.97 -8.06 -5.91
C GLY A 101 10.69 -9.01 -4.74
N ASP A 102 11.27 -8.74 -3.57
CA ASP A 102 11.02 -9.51 -2.35
C ASP A 102 9.57 -9.36 -1.89
N ILE A 103 8.99 -8.17 -2.02
CA ILE A 103 7.59 -7.91 -1.66
C ILE A 103 6.63 -8.61 -2.64
N LEU A 104 6.90 -8.56 -3.95
CA LEU A 104 6.11 -9.24 -4.99
C LEU A 104 6.10 -10.76 -4.84
N SER A 105 7.19 -11.33 -4.33
CA SER A 105 7.34 -12.77 -4.11
C SER A 105 7.08 -13.21 -2.66
N MET A 106 6.52 -12.32 -1.84
CA MET A 106 6.30 -12.59 -0.41
C MET A 106 5.38 -13.79 -0.21
N ASN A 107 5.92 -14.82 0.43
CA ASN A 107 5.28 -16.12 0.66
C ASN A 107 5.40 -16.56 2.13
N TRP A 108 5.28 -15.61 3.05
CA TRP A 108 5.31 -15.84 4.49
C TRP A 108 4.44 -14.81 5.19
N TYR A 109 3.98 -15.13 6.40
CA TYR A 109 3.22 -14.20 7.23
C TYR A 109 4.08 -13.64 8.35
N VAL A 110 3.84 -12.39 8.73
CA VAL A 110 4.50 -11.74 9.87
C VAL A 110 4.00 -12.29 11.20
N GLU A 111 4.77 -12.04 12.26
CA GLU A 111 4.36 -12.31 13.64
C GLU A 111 2.98 -11.72 13.95
N GLY A 112 2.12 -12.49 14.63
CA GLY A 112 0.76 -12.09 15.01
C GLY A 112 -0.33 -12.39 13.97
N VAL A 113 0.02 -12.81 12.75
CA VAL A 113 -0.96 -13.36 11.81
C VAL A 113 -1.33 -14.78 12.24
N GLU A 114 -2.61 -15.14 12.16
CA GLU A 114 -3.10 -16.51 12.37
C GLU A 114 -3.54 -17.13 11.04
N GLY A 115 -3.38 -18.45 10.90
CA GLY A 115 -3.64 -19.18 9.66
C GLY A 115 -2.37 -19.64 8.95
N ALA A 116 -2.52 -20.51 7.95
CA ALA A 116 -1.41 -21.05 7.18
C ALA A 116 -1.53 -20.65 5.71
N LEU A 117 -0.40 -20.53 5.02
CA LEU A 117 -0.42 -20.41 3.56
C LEU A 117 -0.94 -21.72 2.94
N PRO A 118 -1.69 -21.64 1.82
CA PRO A 118 -2.07 -22.82 1.06
C PRO A 118 -0.84 -23.65 0.65
N GLN A 119 -1.00 -24.99 0.63
CA GLN A 119 0.00 -25.93 0.12
C GLN A 119 -0.23 -26.25 -1.35
#